data_AF-A0A1G5WS09-F1
#
_entry.id   AF-A0A1G5WS09-F1
#
_cell.length_a   1.000
_cell.length_b   1.000
_cell.length_c   1.000
_cell.angle_alpha   90.00
_cell.angle_beta   90.00
_cell.angle_gamma   90.00
#
_symmetry.space_group_name_H-M   'P 1'
#
loop_
_entity.id
_entity.type
_entity.pdbx_description
1 polymer ?
#
loop_
_entity_poly.entity_id
_entity_poly.type
_entity_poly.pdbx_seq_one_letter_code
_entity_poly.pdbx_strand_id
1 'polypeptide(L)'
;MANLKKIIPDEFSDLCYGKSNEPWTNEDIEKCKAILSECELDATYAGGYKYTALHETNLPLEIVEWLVERGADVNAPNTYGTPLCKHARMGNYEICKFLIGHGADVQATDYEGETPLFDAADSGKIDIVKLLLDNGADPKHHTLPVYDNLTPLLYMIRRLEPGEKNKSEIAKILIDACGGKEGIPTEEWEKAREYIRKIGDRHELAKANYPDYSFEASDAEMDKFYEIFDVVPAKPIIKHDGVSSITVDMSLPVGEIHDALWDYLVPGSGKCKNVQGEVIRVTGRVADETLRNGGINWDSSYSKMVKALEKYLSMGTPLEEADIEKVRNAALEIDNSKGCCDKEPVELLEEMAVKWVSLNSNPIKLGRASYKR
;
A
#
# COMPACT_ATOMS: atom_id res chain seq x y z
N MET A 1 -16.28 1.42 49.75
CA MET A 1 -15.40 1.25 48.58
C MET A 1 -15.68 2.41 47.65
N ALA A 2 -14.67 3.11 47.15
CA ALA A 2 -14.89 4.16 46.17
C ALA A 2 -15.56 3.55 44.93
N ASN A 3 -16.55 4.24 44.36
CA ASN A 3 -17.12 3.86 43.06
C ASN A 3 -16.10 4.27 42.00
N LEU A 4 -15.23 3.33 41.59
CA LEU A 4 -14.25 3.56 40.54
C LEU A 4 -14.95 3.79 39.19
N LYS A 5 -14.38 4.68 38.38
CA LYS A 5 -14.86 4.98 37.03
C LYS A 5 -14.50 3.82 36.09
N LYS A 6 -15.50 3.29 35.38
CA LYS A 6 -15.29 2.27 34.32
C LYS A 6 -14.82 2.87 33.00
N ILE A 7 -14.99 4.19 32.87
CA ILE A 7 -14.67 4.94 31.67
C ILE A 7 -13.51 5.87 32.01
N ILE A 8 -12.48 5.83 31.16
CA ILE A 8 -11.35 6.76 31.24
C ILE A 8 -11.88 8.17 30.94
N PRO A 9 -11.67 9.17 31.82
CA PRO A 9 -12.14 10.53 31.59
C PRO A 9 -11.36 11.23 30.48
N ASP A 10 -12.01 12.13 29.75
CA ASP A 10 -11.40 12.90 28.64
C ASP A 10 -10.15 13.68 29.07
N GLU A 11 -10.08 14.10 30.34
CA GLU A 11 -8.91 14.75 30.94
C GLU A 11 -7.62 13.94 30.81
N PHE A 12 -7.71 12.59 30.80
CA PHE A 12 -6.57 11.72 30.56
C PHE A 12 -6.11 11.76 29.10
N SER A 13 -7.05 11.73 28.15
CA SER A 13 -6.76 11.90 26.72
C SER A 13 -6.08 13.23 26.47
N ASP A 14 -6.66 14.32 26.99
CA ASP A 14 -6.15 15.67 26.80
C ASP A 14 -4.72 15.81 27.33
N LEU A 15 -4.43 15.18 28.48
CA LEU A 15 -3.08 15.12 29.02
C LEU A 15 -2.12 14.38 28.07
N CYS A 16 -2.49 13.19 27.60
CA CYS A 16 -1.65 12.39 26.70
C CYS A 16 -1.43 13.09 25.34
N TYR A 17 -2.46 13.72 24.78
CA TYR A 17 -2.37 14.50 23.53
C TYR A 17 -1.49 15.74 23.70
N GLY A 18 -1.62 16.45 24.82
CA GLY A 18 -0.76 17.60 25.15
C GLY A 18 0.72 17.26 25.23
N LYS A 19 1.06 15.99 25.55
CA LYS A 19 2.44 15.49 25.65
C LYS A 19 2.97 14.81 24.39
N SER A 20 2.26 14.94 23.27
CA SER A 20 2.72 14.40 21.97
C SER A 20 4.04 14.98 21.47
N ASN A 21 4.34 16.25 21.82
CA ASN A 21 5.56 16.95 21.39
C ASN A 21 6.37 17.54 22.54
N GLU A 22 6.00 17.24 23.78
CA GLU A 22 6.65 17.76 24.99
C GLU A 22 7.01 16.60 25.94
N PRO A 23 8.19 16.65 26.59
CA PRO A 23 8.55 15.63 27.56
C PRO A 23 7.61 15.66 28.76
N TRP A 24 7.29 14.48 29.29
CA TRP A 24 6.56 14.34 30.54
C TRP A 24 7.39 14.88 31.71
N THR A 25 6.78 15.73 32.53
CA THR A 25 7.35 16.19 33.79
C THR A 25 6.84 15.33 34.95
N ASN A 26 7.49 15.41 36.11
CA ASN A 26 7.00 14.75 37.32
C ASN A 26 5.59 15.22 37.70
N GLU A 27 5.25 16.49 37.44
CA GLU A 27 3.89 17.00 37.69
C GLU A 27 2.85 16.33 36.78
N ASP A 28 3.20 16.12 35.49
CA ASP A 28 2.33 15.43 34.54
C ASP A 28 2.12 13.96 34.94
N ILE A 29 3.18 13.30 35.38
CA ILE A 29 3.15 11.91 35.86
C ILE A 29 2.22 11.80 37.08
N GLU A 30 2.39 12.66 38.07
CA GLU A 30 1.53 12.63 39.27
C GLU A 30 0.08 12.99 38.94
N LYS A 31 -0.15 13.94 38.03
CA LYS A 31 -1.49 14.25 37.51
C LYS A 31 -2.12 13.06 36.80
N CYS A 32 -1.37 12.35 35.97
CA CYS A 32 -1.83 11.15 35.29
C CYS A 32 -2.19 10.03 36.28
N LYS A 33 -1.31 9.75 37.26
CA LYS A 33 -1.59 8.78 38.34
C LYS A 33 -2.85 9.17 39.12
N ALA A 34 -3.03 10.46 39.43
CA ALA A 34 -4.22 10.94 40.12
C ALA A 34 -5.50 10.67 39.32
N ILE A 35 -5.52 11.01 38.02
CA ILE A 35 -6.67 10.74 37.14
C ILE A 35 -6.98 9.23 37.08
N LEU A 36 -5.95 8.41 36.83
CA LEU A 36 -6.11 6.96 36.70
C LEU A 36 -6.47 6.26 38.02
N SER A 37 -6.11 6.84 39.17
CA SER A 37 -6.45 6.29 40.49
C SER A 37 -7.96 6.30 40.79
N GLU A 38 -8.72 7.16 40.09
CA GLU A 38 -10.18 7.22 40.17
C GLU A 38 -10.87 6.20 39.26
N CYS A 39 -10.11 5.46 38.44
CA CYS A 39 -10.61 4.53 37.45
C CYS A 39 -10.39 3.06 37.87
N GLU A 40 -11.19 2.16 37.32
CA GLU A 40 -10.83 0.74 37.26
C GLU A 40 -9.54 0.59 36.42
N LEU A 41 -8.67 -0.38 36.74
CA LEU A 41 -7.36 -0.51 36.07
C LEU A 41 -7.49 -0.70 34.55
N ASP A 42 -8.47 -1.50 34.15
CA ASP A 42 -8.80 -1.79 32.75
C ASP A 42 -10.02 -0.99 32.28
N ALA A 43 -10.26 0.18 32.90
CA ALA A 43 -11.25 1.12 32.39
C ALA A 43 -10.96 1.44 30.92
N THR A 44 -12.02 1.65 30.14
CA THR A 44 -11.89 1.87 28.70
C THR A 44 -12.37 3.25 28.32
N TYR A 45 -11.94 3.78 27.18
CA TYR A 45 -12.61 4.94 26.61
C TYR A 45 -14.09 4.67 26.28
N ALA A 46 -14.88 5.74 26.26
CA ALA A 46 -16.25 5.68 25.77
C ALA A 46 -16.28 5.25 24.29
N GLY A 47 -17.29 4.48 23.87
CA GLY A 47 -17.46 4.09 22.47
C GLY A 47 -17.23 2.62 22.13
N GLY A 48 -16.99 1.76 23.13
CA GLY A 48 -17.07 0.30 22.96
C GLY A 48 -15.84 -0.37 22.33
N TYR A 49 -14.80 0.38 21.97
CA TYR A 49 -13.56 -0.14 21.37
C TYR A 49 -12.63 -0.85 22.35
N LYS A 50 -12.98 -0.97 23.64
CA LYS A 50 -12.15 -1.59 24.70
C LYS A 50 -10.71 -1.06 24.78
N TYR A 51 -10.53 0.22 24.51
CA TYR A 51 -9.22 0.86 24.52
C TYR A 51 -8.88 1.30 25.96
N THR A 52 -7.90 0.65 26.58
CA THR A 52 -7.44 0.91 27.96
C THR A 52 -6.29 1.91 28.00
N ALA A 53 -5.92 2.38 29.20
CA ALA A 53 -4.77 3.28 29.37
C ALA A 53 -3.46 2.67 28.85
N LEU A 54 -3.25 1.35 28.99
CA LEU A 54 -2.05 0.67 28.47
C LEU A 54 -1.91 0.72 26.94
N HIS A 55 -2.97 1.05 26.20
CA HIS A 55 -2.86 1.24 24.75
C HIS A 55 -2.33 2.62 24.36
N GLU A 56 -2.25 3.58 25.29
CA GLU A 56 -1.75 4.92 25.01
C GLU A 56 -0.25 4.93 24.76
N THR A 57 0.10 5.20 23.51
CA THR A 57 1.49 5.12 23.04
C THR A 57 2.36 6.30 23.44
N ASN A 58 1.75 7.39 23.92
CA ASN A 58 2.46 8.56 24.44
C ASN A 58 2.74 8.47 25.95
N LEU A 59 2.34 7.39 26.64
CA LEU A 59 2.64 7.22 28.05
C LEU A 59 4.15 6.98 28.27
N PRO A 60 4.74 7.60 29.30
CA PRO A 60 6.09 7.29 29.71
C PRO A 60 6.13 5.90 30.35
N LEU A 61 7.28 5.24 30.26
CA LEU A 61 7.49 3.91 30.85
C LEU A 61 7.07 3.86 32.32
N GLU A 62 7.35 4.91 33.10
CA GLU A 62 6.98 4.97 34.53
C GLU A 62 5.47 4.81 34.77
N ILE A 63 4.61 5.36 33.91
CA ILE A 63 3.16 5.20 34.05
C ILE A 63 2.73 3.78 33.64
N VAL A 64 3.36 3.21 32.61
CA VAL A 64 3.11 1.83 32.18
C VAL A 64 3.50 0.86 33.30
N GLU A 65 4.69 1.02 33.88
CA GLU A 65 5.16 0.25 35.04
C GLU A 65 4.16 0.34 36.19
N TRP A 66 3.77 1.57 36.56
CA TRP A 66 2.80 1.81 37.63
C TRP A 66 1.45 1.11 37.39
N LEU A 67 0.93 1.12 36.16
CA LEU A 67 -0.31 0.45 35.80
C LEU A 67 -0.20 -1.08 35.92
N VAL A 68 0.87 -1.66 35.36
CA VAL A 68 1.09 -3.11 35.34
C VAL A 68 1.35 -3.65 36.75
N GLU A 69 2.14 -2.94 37.57
CA GLU A 69 2.39 -3.31 38.97
C GLU A 69 1.11 -3.32 39.83
N ARG A 70 0.10 -2.54 39.43
CA ARG A 70 -1.22 -2.52 40.08
C ARG A 70 -2.17 -3.60 39.56
N GLY A 71 -1.78 -4.33 38.52
CA GLY A 71 -2.54 -5.44 37.95
C GLY A 71 -3.39 -5.09 36.74
N ALA A 72 -3.06 -4.03 35.99
CA ALA A 72 -3.65 -3.79 34.67
C ALA A 72 -3.35 -4.97 33.72
N ASP A 73 -4.33 -5.35 32.90
CA ASP A 73 -4.21 -6.47 31.97
C ASP A 73 -3.31 -6.09 30.79
N VAL A 74 -2.09 -6.61 30.79
CA VAL A 74 -1.11 -6.44 29.71
C VAL A 74 -1.57 -7.00 28.37
N ASN A 75 -2.58 -7.88 28.38
CA ASN A 75 -3.18 -8.51 27.20
C ASN A 75 -4.59 -8.00 26.89
N ALA A 76 -5.00 -6.87 27.49
CA ALA A 76 -6.32 -6.30 27.27
C ALA A 76 -6.60 -6.15 25.76
N PRO A 77 -7.58 -6.86 25.19
CA PRO A 77 -7.80 -6.85 23.74
C PRO A 77 -8.68 -5.66 23.34
N ASN A 78 -8.27 -4.94 22.30
CA ASN A 78 -9.09 -3.98 21.59
C ASN A 78 -9.28 -4.41 20.13
N THR A 79 -10.04 -3.64 19.33
CA THR A 79 -10.24 -3.97 17.91
C THR A 79 -8.92 -4.07 17.15
N TYR A 80 -7.99 -3.16 17.43
CA TYR A 80 -6.68 -3.05 16.80
C TYR A 80 -5.56 -3.81 17.50
N GLY A 81 -5.88 -4.84 18.30
CA GLY A 81 -4.92 -5.70 18.98
C GLY A 81 -4.76 -5.38 20.48
N THR A 82 -3.61 -5.76 21.04
CA THR A 82 -3.25 -5.58 22.45
C THR A 82 -2.38 -4.32 22.65
N PRO A 83 -2.06 -3.93 23.90
CA PRO A 83 -1.07 -2.88 24.16
C PRO A 83 0.26 -3.12 23.42
N LEU A 84 0.72 -4.38 23.36
CA LEU A 84 1.95 -4.75 22.68
C LEU A 84 1.90 -4.45 21.17
N CYS A 85 0.79 -4.72 20.47
CA CYS A 85 0.60 -4.37 19.05
C CYS A 85 0.81 -2.86 18.82
N LYS A 86 0.15 -2.01 19.64
CA LYS A 86 0.24 -0.56 19.52
C LYS A 86 1.64 0.00 19.78
N HIS A 87 2.29 -0.46 20.84
CA HIS A 87 3.65 -0.04 21.16
C HIS A 87 4.67 -0.53 20.12
N ALA A 88 4.48 -1.73 19.56
CA ALA A 88 5.31 -2.27 18.50
C ALA A 88 5.22 -1.41 17.22
N ARG A 89 4.00 -1.03 16.82
CA ARG A 89 3.75 -0.12 15.68
C ARG A 89 4.43 1.25 15.88
N MET A 90 4.30 1.83 17.07
CA MET A 90 4.84 3.16 17.35
C MET A 90 6.37 3.19 17.54
N GLY A 91 6.99 2.05 17.88
CA GLY A 91 8.44 1.98 18.10
C GLY A 91 8.85 2.16 19.56
N ASN A 92 7.97 1.90 20.52
CA ASN A 92 8.24 2.09 21.95
C ASN A 92 9.01 0.89 22.54
N TYR A 93 10.29 0.76 22.17
CA TYR A 93 11.12 -0.41 22.48
C TYR A 93 11.13 -0.80 23.97
N GLU A 94 11.41 0.14 24.88
CA GLU A 94 11.48 -0.16 26.32
C GLU A 94 10.13 -0.61 26.89
N ILE A 95 9.03 -0.05 26.40
CA ILE A 95 7.68 -0.47 26.80
C ILE A 95 7.37 -1.86 26.25
N CYS A 96 7.68 -2.15 24.97
CA CYS A 96 7.51 -3.49 24.42
C CYS A 96 8.28 -4.54 25.23
N LYS A 97 9.55 -4.25 25.55
CA LYS A 97 10.40 -5.12 26.36
C LYS A 97 9.82 -5.34 27.76
N PHE A 98 9.33 -4.28 28.40
CA PHE A 98 8.69 -4.36 29.70
C PHE A 98 7.41 -5.21 29.66
N LEU A 99 6.51 -4.97 28.70
CA LEU A 99 5.26 -5.71 28.55
C LEU A 99 5.50 -7.20 28.29
N ILE A 100 6.43 -7.55 27.41
CA ILE A 100 6.83 -8.96 27.16
C ILE A 100 7.36 -9.60 28.45
N GLY A 101 8.20 -8.89 29.21
CA GLY A 101 8.70 -9.35 30.51
C GLY A 101 7.60 -9.58 31.57
N HIS A 102 6.41 -9.01 31.38
CA HIS A 102 5.25 -9.16 32.26
C HIS A 102 4.15 -10.04 31.66
N GLY A 103 4.47 -10.84 30.64
CA GLY A 103 3.56 -11.85 30.09
C GLY A 103 2.62 -11.33 29.00
N ALA A 104 2.97 -10.25 28.32
CA ALA A 104 2.28 -9.88 27.09
C ALA A 104 2.46 -10.98 26.03
N ASP A 105 1.36 -11.38 25.39
CA ASP A 105 1.32 -12.42 24.37
C ASP A 105 1.86 -11.86 23.04
N VAL A 106 3.04 -12.33 22.64
CA VAL A 106 3.69 -11.95 21.38
C VAL A 106 2.97 -12.46 20.13
N GLN A 107 2.02 -13.40 20.30
CA GLN A 107 1.19 -13.97 19.24
C GLN A 107 -0.25 -13.46 19.28
N ALA A 108 -0.58 -12.50 20.15
CA ALA A 108 -1.90 -11.90 20.18
C ALA A 108 -2.21 -11.22 18.84
N THR A 109 -3.43 -11.40 18.34
CA THR A 109 -3.85 -10.86 17.04
C THR A 109 -4.94 -9.81 17.16
N ASP A 110 -4.94 -8.84 16.26
CA ASP A 110 -6.07 -7.93 16.05
C ASP A 110 -7.19 -8.58 15.20
N TYR A 111 -8.16 -7.76 14.74
CA TYR A 111 -9.27 -8.26 13.92
C TYR A 111 -8.85 -8.76 12.51
N GLU A 112 -7.68 -8.36 12.01
CA GLU A 112 -7.13 -8.81 10.71
C GLU A 112 -6.27 -10.07 10.85
N GLY A 113 -5.98 -10.48 12.09
CA GLY A 113 -5.04 -11.55 12.37
C GLY A 113 -3.60 -11.05 12.45
N GLU A 114 -3.36 -9.73 12.54
CA GLU A 114 -2.03 -9.14 12.63
C GLU A 114 -1.47 -9.28 14.06
N THR A 115 -0.27 -9.83 14.18
CA THR A 115 0.46 -9.91 15.46
C THR A 115 1.35 -8.67 15.67
N PRO A 116 1.91 -8.42 16.87
CA PRO A 116 2.89 -7.35 17.09
C PRO A 116 4.06 -7.36 16.08
N LEU A 117 4.42 -8.53 15.54
CA LEU A 117 5.49 -8.66 14.54
C LEU A 117 5.11 -8.00 13.20
N PHE A 118 3.84 -8.10 12.77
CA PHE A 118 3.32 -7.40 11.60
C PHE A 118 3.46 -5.89 11.79
N ASP A 119 3.01 -5.40 12.95
CA ASP A 119 3.02 -3.98 13.30
C ASP A 119 4.43 -3.38 13.34
N ALA A 120 5.38 -4.09 13.96
CA ALA A 120 6.78 -3.65 14.01
C ALA A 120 7.45 -3.67 12.63
N ALA A 121 7.18 -4.71 11.82
CA ALA A 121 7.75 -4.85 10.49
C ALA A 121 7.17 -3.79 9.51
N ASP A 122 5.85 -3.58 9.51
CA ASP A 122 5.21 -2.56 8.69
C ASP A 122 5.60 -1.14 9.11
N SER A 123 5.99 -0.93 10.37
CA SER A 123 6.42 0.38 10.86
C SER A 123 7.95 0.61 10.82
N GLY A 124 8.72 -0.34 10.29
CA GLY A 124 10.17 -0.19 10.11
C GLY A 124 10.99 -0.26 11.41
N LYS A 125 10.47 -0.93 12.46
CA LYS A 125 11.06 -0.95 13.81
C LYS A 125 12.00 -2.14 14.02
N ILE A 126 13.21 -2.08 13.47
CA ILE A 126 14.21 -3.19 13.49
C ILE A 126 14.39 -3.79 14.90
N ASP A 127 14.62 -2.95 15.92
CA ASP A 127 14.95 -3.43 17.27
C ASP A 127 13.77 -4.16 17.91
N ILE A 128 12.53 -3.76 17.60
CA ILE A 128 11.32 -4.42 18.08
C ILE A 128 11.07 -5.72 17.30
N VAL A 129 11.30 -5.74 16.00
CA VAL A 129 11.24 -6.99 15.20
C VAL A 129 12.18 -8.04 15.80
N LYS A 130 13.43 -7.68 16.08
CA LYS A 130 14.40 -8.57 16.74
C LYS A 130 13.92 -9.02 18.12
N LEU A 131 13.46 -8.07 18.95
CA LEU A 131 12.92 -8.37 20.29
C LEU A 131 11.76 -9.37 20.23
N LEU A 132 10.82 -9.22 19.31
CA LEU A 132 9.66 -10.10 19.18
C LEU A 132 10.08 -11.50 18.73
N LEU A 133 10.97 -11.60 17.74
CA LEU A 133 11.51 -12.90 17.26
C LEU A 133 12.30 -13.62 18.35
N ASP A 134 13.13 -12.90 19.10
CA ASP A 134 13.89 -13.45 20.24
C ASP A 134 12.98 -13.98 21.37
N ASN A 135 11.74 -13.49 21.44
CA ASN A 135 10.72 -13.95 22.40
C ASN A 135 9.68 -14.90 21.78
N GLY A 136 9.99 -15.48 20.61
CA GLY A 136 9.20 -16.58 20.04
C GLY A 136 8.01 -16.15 19.18
N ALA A 137 7.97 -14.91 18.69
CA ALA A 137 7.01 -14.53 17.66
C ALA A 137 7.22 -15.37 16.38
N ASP A 138 6.13 -15.83 15.77
CA ASP A 138 6.19 -16.69 14.58
C ASP A 138 6.32 -15.83 13.30
N PRO A 139 7.46 -15.89 12.58
CA PRO A 139 7.63 -15.16 11.32
C PRO A 139 6.80 -15.74 10.16
N LYS A 140 6.15 -16.89 10.37
CA LYS A 140 5.32 -17.59 9.37
C LYS A 140 3.83 -17.50 9.67
N HIS A 141 3.42 -16.77 10.71
CA HIS A 141 2.00 -16.54 11.00
C HIS A 141 1.32 -15.84 9.82
N HIS A 142 0.11 -16.28 9.46
CA HIS A 142 -0.67 -15.63 8.39
C HIS A 142 -1.79 -14.78 8.97
N THR A 143 -2.04 -13.62 8.35
CA THR A 143 -3.30 -12.90 8.54
C THR A 143 -4.49 -13.78 8.16
N LEU A 144 -5.71 -13.38 8.56
CA LEU A 144 -6.89 -14.17 8.23
C LEU A 144 -7.09 -14.26 6.69
N PRO A 145 -7.69 -15.35 6.17
CA PRO A 145 -7.89 -15.54 4.73
C PRO A 145 -8.69 -14.44 4.01
N VAL A 146 -9.58 -13.74 4.73
CA VAL A 146 -10.33 -12.60 4.19
C VAL A 146 -9.45 -11.35 3.97
N TYR A 147 -8.27 -11.31 4.58
CA TYR A 147 -7.26 -10.26 4.50
C TYR A 147 -5.97 -10.78 3.83
N ASP A 148 -6.11 -11.35 2.62
CA ASP A 148 -5.03 -11.78 1.73
C ASP A 148 -4.13 -12.95 2.21
N ASN A 149 -4.32 -13.47 3.43
CA ASN A 149 -3.53 -14.57 4.01
C ASN A 149 -2.02 -14.36 3.89
N LEU A 150 -1.51 -13.26 4.45
CA LEU A 150 -0.12 -12.82 4.27
C LEU A 150 0.71 -13.09 5.53
N THR A 151 1.97 -13.47 5.33
CA THR A 151 3.00 -13.48 6.38
C THR A 151 3.49 -12.06 6.70
N PRO A 152 4.18 -11.81 7.84
CA PRO A 152 4.76 -10.49 8.14
C PRO A 152 5.63 -9.94 7.00
N LEU A 153 6.42 -10.82 6.36
CA LEU A 153 7.27 -10.47 5.22
C LEU A 153 6.46 -9.99 4.03
N LEU A 154 5.45 -10.78 3.61
CA LEU A 154 4.60 -10.45 2.47
C LEU A 154 3.74 -9.22 2.73
N TYR A 155 3.23 -9.08 3.95
CA TYR A 155 2.43 -7.94 4.37
C TYR A 155 3.22 -6.64 4.25
N MET A 156 4.43 -6.62 4.81
CA MET A 156 5.35 -5.48 4.74
C MET A 156 5.71 -5.14 3.29
N ILE A 157 6.06 -6.14 2.47
CA ILE A 157 6.45 -5.92 1.06
C ILE A 157 5.26 -5.39 0.25
N ARG A 158 4.05 -5.92 0.44
CA ARG A 158 2.85 -5.48 -0.29
C ARG A 158 2.58 -3.98 -0.11
N ARG A 159 2.90 -3.44 1.07
CA ARG A 159 2.67 -2.05 1.47
C ARG A 159 3.89 -1.15 1.31
N LEU A 160 5.01 -1.71 0.86
CA LEU A 160 6.29 -1.02 0.75
C LEU A 160 6.20 0.15 -0.25
N GLU A 161 6.63 1.33 0.22
CA GLU A 161 6.89 2.49 -0.63
C GLU A 161 8.39 2.67 -0.88
N PRO A 162 8.83 3.03 -2.11
CA PRO A 162 10.24 3.23 -2.40
C PRO A 162 10.89 4.30 -1.51
N GLY A 163 11.92 3.93 -0.75
CA GLY A 163 12.66 4.83 0.15
C GLY A 163 12.26 4.80 1.61
N GLU A 164 11.28 3.97 1.98
CA GLU A 164 11.08 3.62 3.38
C GLU A 164 12.35 2.99 3.94
N LYS A 165 12.91 3.61 4.98
CA LYS A 165 14.14 3.13 5.62
C LYS A 165 13.88 1.81 6.34
N ASN A 166 14.94 1.03 6.53
CA ASN A 166 14.97 -0.18 7.35
C ASN A 166 14.20 -1.40 6.80
N LYS A 167 13.34 -1.22 5.79
CA LYS A 167 12.47 -2.29 5.27
C LYS A 167 13.26 -3.44 4.65
N SER A 168 14.35 -3.16 3.91
CA SER A 168 15.21 -4.19 3.35
C SER A 168 15.96 -5.00 4.42
N GLU A 169 16.37 -4.34 5.50
CA GLU A 169 17.00 -5.01 6.65
C GLU A 169 16.00 -5.90 7.39
N ILE A 170 14.78 -5.41 7.62
CA ILE A 170 13.71 -6.20 8.22
C ILE A 170 13.35 -7.40 7.33
N ALA A 171 13.33 -7.22 6.00
CA ALA A 171 13.12 -8.34 5.08
C ALA A 171 14.16 -9.44 5.27
N LYS A 172 15.45 -9.08 5.35
CA LYS A 172 16.54 -10.04 5.64
C LYS A 172 16.32 -10.76 6.97
N ILE A 173 16.03 -10.00 8.04
CA ILE A 173 15.78 -10.56 9.38
C ILE A 173 14.62 -11.58 9.36
N LEU A 174 13.51 -11.25 8.71
CA LEU A 174 12.35 -12.15 8.60
C LEU A 174 12.66 -13.38 7.76
N ILE A 175 13.41 -13.23 6.66
CA ILE A 175 13.86 -14.35 5.83
C ILE A 175 14.76 -15.29 6.64
N ASP A 176 15.72 -14.74 7.37
CA ASP A 176 16.63 -15.52 8.23
C ASP A 176 15.86 -16.24 9.34
N ALA A 177 14.88 -15.56 9.96
CA ALA A 177 14.00 -16.16 10.97
C ALA A 177 13.14 -17.30 10.43
N CYS A 178 12.82 -17.29 9.13
CA CYS A 178 12.13 -18.40 8.47
C CYS A 178 13.03 -19.62 8.21
N GLY A 179 14.36 -19.50 8.37
CA GLY A 179 15.36 -20.49 7.96
C GLY A 179 16.01 -20.16 6.61
N GLY A 180 16.05 -18.89 6.23
CA GLY A 180 16.48 -18.44 4.91
C GLY A 180 15.40 -18.63 3.84
N LYS A 181 15.76 -18.40 2.57
CA LYS A 181 14.88 -18.58 1.40
C LYS A 181 14.23 -19.97 1.37
N GLU A 182 14.97 -21.01 1.72
CA GLU A 182 14.49 -22.40 1.71
C GLU A 182 13.39 -22.67 2.75
N GLY A 183 13.32 -21.84 3.79
CA GLY A 183 12.30 -21.91 4.83
C GLY A 183 10.98 -21.22 4.48
N ILE A 184 10.92 -20.53 3.33
CA ILE A 184 9.73 -19.82 2.82
C ILE A 184 9.11 -20.67 1.70
N PRO A 185 7.78 -20.90 1.71
CA PRO A 185 7.10 -21.60 0.61
C PRO A 185 7.37 -20.94 -0.75
N THR A 186 7.58 -21.75 -1.79
CA THR A 186 7.90 -21.24 -3.14
C THR A 186 6.86 -20.25 -3.66
N GLU A 187 5.58 -20.52 -3.43
CA GLU A 187 4.49 -19.61 -3.84
C GLU A 187 4.58 -18.24 -3.16
N GLU A 188 4.90 -18.21 -1.87
CA GLU A 188 5.09 -16.97 -1.12
C GLU A 188 6.34 -16.22 -1.58
N TRP A 189 7.43 -16.94 -1.84
CA TRP A 189 8.66 -16.35 -2.35
C TRP A 189 8.44 -15.68 -3.72
N GLU A 190 7.76 -16.35 -4.65
CA GLU A 190 7.45 -15.78 -5.96
C GLU A 190 6.47 -14.61 -5.84
N LYS A 191 5.50 -14.67 -4.92
CA LYS A 191 4.59 -13.53 -4.63
C LYS A 191 5.37 -12.31 -4.11
N ALA A 192 6.35 -12.51 -3.25
CA ALA A 192 7.23 -11.44 -2.77
C ALA A 192 8.03 -10.82 -3.92
N ARG A 193 8.64 -11.66 -4.78
CA ARG A 193 9.37 -11.20 -5.98
C ARG A 193 8.49 -10.37 -6.90
N GLU A 194 7.27 -10.80 -7.14
CA GLU A 194 6.31 -10.08 -7.99
C GLU A 194 5.93 -8.72 -7.39
N TYR A 195 5.73 -8.64 -6.07
CA TYR A 195 5.51 -7.35 -5.41
C TYR A 195 6.71 -6.41 -5.55
N ILE A 196 7.93 -6.89 -5.32
CA ILE A 196 9.15 -6.10 -5.49
C ILE A 196 9.29 -5.60 -6.93
N ARG A 197 9.00 -6.45 -7.94
CA ARG A 197 8.99 -6.04 -9.34
C ARG A 197 8.01 -4.90 -9.59
N LYS A 198 6.75 -5.04 -9.16
CA LYS A 198 5.73 -4.00 -9.31
C LYS A 198 6.09 -2.69 -8.61
N ILE A 199 6.74 -2.76 -7.45
CA ILE A 199 7.21 -1.58 -6.72
C ILE A 199 8.33 -0.89 -7.51
N GLY A 200 9.27 -1.68 -8.02
CA GLY A 200 10.34 -1.23 -8.91
C GLY A 200 9.83 -0.51 -10.16
N ASP A 201 8.85 -1.10 -10.85
CA ASP A 201 8.24 -0.53 -12.04
C ASP A 201 7.59 0.84 -11.73
N ARG A 202 6.87 0.93 -10.59
CA ARG A 202 6.29 2.20 -10.13
C ARG A 202 7.36 3.24 -9.76
N HIS A 203 8.47 2.80 -9.18
CA HIS A 203 9.59 3.66 -8.79
C HIS A 203 10.31 4.25 -10.00
N GLU A 204 10.64 3.42 -11.00
CA GLU A 204 11.23 3.87 -12.25
C GLU A 204 10.29 4.80 -13.03
N LEU A 205 8.98 4.49 -13.01
CA LEU A 205 7.98 5.39 -13.56
C LEU A 205 7.98 6.74 -12.82
N ALA A 206 8.05 6.77 -11.49
CA ALA A 206 8.11 8.01 -10.73
C ALA A 206 9.34 8.85 -11.11
N LYS A 207 10.52 8.23 -11.22
CA LYS A 207 11.77 8.88 -11.69
C LYS A 207 11.60 9.52 -13.06
N ALA A 208 10.98 8.81 -14.01
CA ALA A 208 10.74 9.33 -15.35
C ALA A 208 9.76 10.52 -15.38
N ASN A 209 8.82 10.61 -14.43
CA ASN A 209 7.84 11.70 -14.37
C ASN A 209 8.31 12.91 -13.55
N TYR A 210 9.26 12.72 -12.65
CA TYR A 210 9.75 13.76 -11.73
C TYR A 210 11.28 13.83 -11.76
N PRO A 211 11.90 14.19 -12.90
CA PRO A 211 13.35 14.13 -13.07
C PRO A 211 14.11 15.12 -12.15
N ASP A 212 13.43 16.16 -11.66
CA ASP A 212 14.00 17.14 -10.74
C ASP A 212 14.00 16.67 -9.28
N TYR A 213 13.35 15.53 -8.97
CA TYR A 213 13.30 14.97 -7.62
C TYR A 213 14.45 13.97 -7.43
N SER A 214 15.16 14.07 -6.31
CA SER A 214 16.23 13.11 -5.98
C SER A 214 15.62 11.85 -5.36
N PHE A 215 15.93 10.71 -5.96
CA PHE A 215 15.48 9.38 -5.52
C PHE A 215 16.61 8.53 -4.94
N GLU A 216 17.80 9.08 -4.68
CA GLU A 216 19.00 8.32 -4.32
C GLU A 216 18.81 7.35 -3.14
N ALA A 217 18.11 7.80 -2.08
CA ALA A 217 17.82 6.96 -0.92
C ALA A 217 16.83 5.83 -1.25
N SER A 218 15.85 6.11 -2.13
CA SER A 218 14.88 5.12 -2.61
C SER A 218 15.52 4.11 -3.56
N ASP A 219 16.40 4.55 -4.46
CA ASP A 219 17.18 3.70 -5.36
C ASP A 219 18.05 2.73 -4.55
N ALA A 220 18.81 3.24 -3.58
CA ALA A 220 19.68 2.41 -2.75
C ALA A 220 18.90 1.38 -1.91
N GLU A 221 17.67 1.70 -1.49
CA GLU A 221 16.82 0.75 -0.78
C GLU A 221 16.24 -0.31 -1.73
N MET A 222 15.78 0.09 -2.92
CA MET A 222 15.29 -0.82 -3.94
C MET A 222 16.37 -1.78 -4.44
N ASP A 223 17.61 -1.31 -4.62
CA ASP A 223 18.76 -2.14 -5.01
C ASP A 223 18.99 -3.30 -4.02
N LYS A 224 18.85 -3.04 -2.72
CA LYS A 224 18.93 -4.09 -1.70
C LYS A 224 17.80 -5.10 -1.85
N PHE A 225 16.57 -4.64 -2.13
CA PHE A 225 15.44 -5.54 -2.35
C PHE A 225 15.64 -6.42 -3.59
N TYR A 226 16.14 -5.85 -4.69
CA TYR A 226 16.49 -6.62 -5.88
C TYR A 226 17.54 -7.69 -5.59
N GLU A 227 18.57 -7.36 -4.80
CA GLU A 227 19.59 -8.30 -4.36
C GLU A 227 19.00 -9.42 -3.47
N ILE A 228 18.20 -9.06 -2.45
CA ILE A 228 17.60 -10.02 -1.51
C ILE A 228 16.70 -11.04 -2.23
N PHE A 229 15.89 -10.56 -3.17
CA PHE A 229 14.85 -11.37 -3.81
C PHE A 229 15.26 -11.93 -5.17
N ASP A 230 16.49 -11.69 -5.61
CA ASP A 230 16.99 -12.07 -6.94
C ASP A 230 16.00 -11.61 -8.04
N VAL A 231 15.65 -10.33 -7.96
CA VAL A 231 14.76 -9.66 -8.92
C VAL A 231 15.62 -8.79 -9.81
N VAL A 232 15.59 -9.07 -11.10
CA VAL A 232 16.21 -8.17 -12.09
C VAL A 232 15.29 -6.97 -12.25
N PRO A 233 15.73 -5.74 -11.95
CA PRO A 233 14.91 -4.55 -12.18
C PRO A 233 14.54 -4.48 -13.65
N ALA A 234 13.28 -4.19 -13.94
CA ALA A 234 12.86 -3.95 -15.30
C ALA A 234 13.67 -2.76 -15.84
N LYS A 235 14.33 -2.93 -17.00
CA LYS A 235 14.79 -1.76 -17.77
C LYS A 235 13.55 -0.93 -18.05
N PRO A 236 13.59 0.42 -17.93
CA PRO A 236 12.44 1.23 -18.24
C PRO A 236 11.98 0.91 -19.65
N ILE A 237 10.87 0.17 -19.73
CA ILE A 237 10.25 -0.27 -20.97
C ILE A 237 9.76 0.95 -21.72
N ILE A 238 9.54 2.08 -21.03
CA ILE A 238 8.91 3.31 -21.52
C ILE A 238 9.66 4.51 -20.94
N LYS A 239 10.30 5.32 -21.78
CA LYS A 239 10.92 6.61 -21.40
C LYS A 239 10.14 7.77 -22.02
N HIS A 240 9.77 8.76 -21.20
CA HIS A 240 9.21 10.02 -21.68
C HIS A 240 10.34 11.04 -21.89
N ASP A 241 10.48 11.60 -23.08
CA ASP A 241 11.57 12.54 -23.41
C ASP A 241 11.35 13.97 -22.89
N GLY A 242 10.24 14.21 -22.19
CA GLY A 242 9.87 15.52 -21.64
C GLY A 242 9.29 16.48 -22.67
N VAL A 243 9.15 16.09 -23.94
CA VAL A 243 8.73 16.99 -25.01
C VAL A 243 7.45 16.53 -25.72
N SER A 244 7.20 15.22 -25.85
CA SER A 244 5.91 14.60 -26.26
C SER A 244 6.03 13.13 -26.69
N SER A 245 7.21 12.50 -26.59
CA SER A 245 7.41 11.15 -27.11
C SER A 245 7.65 10.12 -26.01
N ILE A 246 7.09 8.92 -26.26
CA ILE A 246 7.30 7.73 -25.46
C ILE A 246 8.28 6.84 -26.23
N THR A 247 9.39 6.47 -25.59
CA THR A 247 10.40 5.56 -26.16
C THR A 247 10.24 4.20 -25.51
N VAL A 248 9.98 3.17 -26.31
CA VAL A 248 9.76 1.80 -25.82
C VAL A 248 11.02 0.94 -25.98
N ASP A 249 11.42 0.14 -24.99
CA ASP A 249 12.50 -0.85 -25.14
C ASP A 249 11.99 -2.04 -25.98
N MET A 250 12.28 -1.97 -27.27
CA MET A 250 11.85 -2.96 -28.26
C MET A 250 12.62 -4.29 -28.19
N SER A 251 13.54 -4.45 -27.24
CA SER A 251 14.27 -5.72 -27.04
C SER A 251 13.52 -6.75 -26.19
N LEU A 252 12.35 -6.38 -25.64
CA LEU A 252 11.53 -7.21 -24.76
C LEU A 252 10.42 -8.00 -25.49
N PRO A 253 9.88 -9.07 -24.87
CA PRO A 253 8.71 -9.78 -25.38
C PRO A 253 7.47 -8.88 -25.52
N VAL A 254 6.66 -9.12 -26.54
CA VAL A 254 5.50 -8.28 -26.92
C VAL A 254 4.47 -8.11 -25.79
N GLY A 255 4.27 -9.16 -24.97
CA GLY A 255 3.36 -9.08 -23.80
C GLY A 255 3.83 -8.11 -22.72
N GLU A 256 5.13 -8.07 -22.44
CA GLU A 256 5.71 -7.15 -21.44
C GLU A 256 5.69 -5.70 -21.91
N ILE A 257 5.86 -5.47 -23.22
CA ILE A 257 5.69 -4.16 -23.84
C ILE A 257 4.23 -3.67 -23.72
N HIS A 258 3.27 -4.58 -23.92
CA HIS A 258 1.84 -4.31 -23.83
C HIS A 258 1.42 -3.91 -22.41
N ASP A 259 1.80 -4.70 -21.41
CA ASP A 259 1.43 -4.45 -20.00
C ASP A 259 2.04 -3.14 -19.49
N ALA A 260 3.28 -2.83 -19.88
CA ALA A 260 3.92 -1.56 -19.53
C ALA A 260 3.22 -0.35 -20.16
N LEU A 261 2.80 -0.45 -21.43
CA LEU A 261 2.07 0.62 -22.11
C LEU A 261 0.68 0.81 -21.49
N TRP A 262 0.04 -0.29 -21.08
CA TRP A 262 -1.25 -0.30 -20.43
C TRP A 262 -1.21 0.38 -19.06
N ASP A 263 -0.27 -0.01 -18.19
CA ASP A 263 -0.08 0.59 -16.86
C ASP A 263 0.29 2.09 -16.93
N TYR A 264 1.02 2.50 -17.98
CA TYR A 264 1.37 3.89 -18.23
C TYR A 264 0.16 4.74 -18.66
N LEU A 265 -0.66 4.22 -19.57
CA LEU A 265 -1.80 4.94 -20.14
C LEU A 265 -3.04 4.91 -19.23
N VAL A 266 -3.21 3.83 -18.45
CA VAL A 266 -4.36 3.57 -17.58
C VAL A 266 -3.86 3.05 -16.22
N PRO A 267 -3.37 3.93 -15.33
CA PRO A 267 -2.92 3.49 -14.01
C PRO A 267 -4.08 2.92 -13.19
N GLY A 268 -3.81 1.94 -12.32
CA GLY A 268 -4.80 1.32 -11.42
C GLY A 268 -5.55 2.27 -10.46
N SER A 269 -5.18 3.56 -10.43
CA SER A 269 -5.90 4.63 -9.72
C SER A 269 -7.05 5.25 -10.53
N GLY A 270 -7.27 4.82 -11.78
CA GLY A 270 -8.36 5.30 -12.64
C GLY A 270 -8.19 6.72 -13.19
N LYS A 271 -7.00 7.35 -13.01
CA LYS A 271 -6.71 8.70 -13.51
C LYS A 271 -5.61 8.66 -14.59
N CYS A 272 -5.98 8.93 -15.85
CA CYS A 272 -5.02 9.13 -16.95
C CYS A 272 -4.20 10.42 -16.76
N LYS A 273 -2.90 10.39 -17.06
CA LYS A 273 -1.99 11.55 -16.96
C LYS A 273 -2.24 12.57 -18.08
N ASN A 274 -2.20 13.87 -17.73
CA ASN A 274 -2.03 14.94 -18.71
C ASN A 274 -0.54 15.12 -18.98
N VAL A 275 -0.10 14.84 -20.20
CA VAL A 275 1.26 15.13 -20.66
C VAL A 275 1.29 16.56 -21.23
N GLN A 276 2.19 17.41 -20.73
CA GLN A 276 2.45 18.72 -21.33
C GLN A 276 3.40 18.57 -22.52
N GLY A 277 2.80 18.45 -23.69
CA GLY A 277 3.41 18.28 -25.00
C GLY A 277 2.30 17.72 -25.89
N GLU A 278 2.02 18.35 -27.03
CA GLU A 278 0.81 18.17 -27.86
C GLU A 278 0.20 16.73 -27.89
N VAL A 279 -1.02 16.59 -27.30
CA VAL A 279 -2.00 15.45 -27.32
C VAL A 279 -1.74 14.35 -26.25
N ILE A 280 -2.63 13.96 -25.31
CA ILE A 280 -4.11 13.84 -25.23
C ILE A 280 -4.68 14.71 -24.10
N ARG A 281 -5.77 15.44 -24.38
CA ARG A 281 -6.57 16.15 -23.39
C ARG A 281 -8.01 15.65 -23.51
N VAL A 282 -8.59 15.12 -22.43
CA VAL A 282 -10.05 15.05 -22.30
C VAL A 282 -10.45 15.71 -20.99
N THR A 283 -10.87 16.96 -21.12
CA THR A 283 -11.35 17.81 -20.02
C THR A 283 -12.77 17.43 -19.63
N GLY A 284 -12.95 16.98 -18.39
CA GLY A 284 -14.22 17.03 -17.68
C GLY A 284 -13.91 17.43 -16.23
N ARG A 285 -14.47 18.54 -15.76
CA ARG A 285 -14.39 18.91 -14.34
C ARG A 285 -15.07 17.82 -13.52
N VAL A 286 -14.36 17.23 -12.56
CA VAL A 286 -15.01 16.63 -11.40
C VAL A 286 -14.98 17.69 -10.33
N ALA A 287 -16.15 18.28 -10.06
CA ALA A 287 -16.33 19.03 -8.84
C ALA A 287 -16.12 18.06 -7.68
N ASP A 288 -15.32 18.50 -6.73
CA ASP A 288 -15.09 17.85 -5.45
C ASP A 288 -16.40 17.77 -4.68
N GLU A 289 -17.08 16.63 -4.73
CA GLU A 289 -18.13 16.29 -3.76
C GLU A 289 -18.04 14.80 -3.40
N THR A 290 -17.45 14.55 -2.24
CA THR A 290 -17.70 13.44 -1.32
C THR A 290 -17.23 12.02 -1.69
N LEU A 291 -16.21 11.57 -0.95
CA LEU A 291 -16.02 10.18 -0.55
C LEU A 291 -17.30 9.68 0.15
N ARG A 292 -18.04 8.77 -0.49
CA ARG A 292 -18.79 7.67 0.14
C ARG A 292 -19.40 6.80 -0.96
N ASN A 293 -19.09 5.50 -0.90
CA ASN A 293 -19.45 4.41 -1.81
C ASN A 293 -18.46 4.16 -2.95
N GLY A 294 -17.79 3.01 -2.87
CA GLY A 294 -16.95 2.46 -3.93
C GLY A 294 -17.76 2.26 -5.21
N GLY A 295 -17.21 2.80 -6.29
CA GLY A 295 -17.72 2.66 -7.65
C GLY A 295 -16.79 3.44 -8.57
N ILE A 296 -15.89 2.74 -9.25
CA ILE A 296 -15.13 3.32 -10.36
C ILE A 296 -16.17 3.82 -11.36
N ASN A 297 -16.14 5.11 -11.72
CA ASN A 297 -17.04 5.66 -12.71
C ASN A 297 -16.52 5.29 -14.12
N TRP A 298 -16.91 4.10 -14.59
CA TRP A 298 -16.45 3.44 -15.83
C TRP A 298 -16.76 4.23 -17.12
N ASP A 299 -17.76 5.11 -17.12
CA ASP A 299 -18.28 5.80 -18.32
C ASP A 299 -17.28 6.75 -19.00
N SER A 300 -16.43 7.45 -18.23
CA SER A 300 -15.58 8.52 -18.77
C SER A 300 -14.29 8.01 -19.40
N SER A 301 -13.68 6.98 -18.81
CA SER A 301 -12.38 6.46 -19.25
C SER A 301 -12.53 5.55 -20.48
N TYR A 302 -13.62 4.80 -20.56
CA TYR A 302 -13.89 3.85 -21.64
C TYR A 302 -14.29 4.53 -22.97
N SER A 303 -15.15 5.55 -22.92
CA SER A 303 -15.52 6.36 -24.09
C SER A 303 -14.29 7.05 -24.73
N LYS A 304 -13.27 7.35 -23.93
CA LYS A 304 -12.00 7.93 -24.41
C LYS A 304 -11.10 6.89 -25.06
N MET A 305 -11.08 5.66 -24.54
CA MET A 305 -10.36 4.52 -25.11
C MET A 305 -10.91 4.16 -26.49
N VAL A 306 -12.23 4.07 -26.62
CA VAL A 306 -12.94 3.81 -27.88
C VAL A 306 -12.63 4.88 -28.94
N LYS A 307 -12.70 6.17 -28.58
CA LYS A 307 -12.40 7.28 -29.50
C LYS A 307 -10.93 7.32 -29.92
N ALA A 308 -10.02 6.90 -29.03
CA ALA A 308 -8.61 6.77 -29.37
C ALA A 308 -8.42 5.65 -30.41
N LEU A 309 -8.96 4.46 -30.14
CA LEU A 309 -8.95 3.32 -31.07
C LEU A 309 -9.55 3.67 -32.43
N GLU A 310 -10.74 4.30 -32.49
CA GLU A 310 -11.37 4.74 -33.74
C GLU A 310 -10.49 5.73 -34.53
N LYS A 311 -9.86 6.68 -33.84
CA LYS A 311 -8.95 7.63 -34.46
C LYS A 311 -7.69 6.94 -35.00
N TYR A 312 -7.14 5.96 -34.27
CA TYR A 312 -6.02 5.14 -34.75
C TYR A 312 -6.40 4.27 -35.95
N LEU A 313 -7.60 3.69 -35.94
CA LEU A 313 -8.16 2.93 -37.07
C LEU A 313 -8.33 3.80 -38.32
N SER A 314 -8.64 5.09 -38.15
CA SER A 314 -8.79 6.06 -39.25
C SER A 314 -7.48 6.52 -39.90
N MET A 315 -6.32 6.25 -39.28
CA MET A 315 -5.00 6.70 -39.77
C MET A 315 -4.36 5.74 -40.80
N GLY A 316 -5.11 4.72 -41.26
CA GLY A 316 -4.67 3.72 -42.25
C GLY A 316 -4.04 2.52 -41.55
N THR A 317 -4.80 1.43 -41.42
CA THR A 317 -4.40 0.24 -40.66
C THR A 317 -4.22 -1.00 -41.55
N PRO A 318 -3.50 -2.03 -41.07
CA PRO A 318 -3.45 -3.36 -41.68
C PRO A 318 -4.61 -4.28 -41.25
N LEU A 319 -5.61 -3.79 -40.51
CA LEU A 319 -6.81 -4.57 -40.20
C LEU A 319 -7.74 -4.59 -41.41
N GLU A 320 -8.38 -5.73 -41.66
CA GLU A 320 -9.41 -5.84 -42.68
C GLU A 320 -10.67 -5.07 -42.25
N GLU A 321 -11.42 -4.51 -43.21
CA GLU A 321 -12.65 -3.73 -42.92
C GLU A 321 -13.67 -4.49 -42.07
N ALA A 322 -13.69 -5.82 -42.17
CA ALA A 322 -14.56 -6.66 -41.35
C ALA A 322 -14.21 -6.59 -39.85
N ASP A 323 -12.93 -6.43 -39.49
CA ASP A 323 -12.50 -6.31 -38.09
C ASP A 323 -12.70 -4.88 -37.57
N ILE A 324 -12.51 -3.88 -38.43
CA ILE A 324 -12.82 -2.48 -38.11
C ILE A 324 -14.31 -2.33 -37.78
N GLU A 325 -15.17 -3.00 -38.53
CA GLU A 325 -16.61 -2.96 -38.31
C GLU A 325 -17.02 -3.68 -37.02
N LYS A 326 -16.34 -4.76 -36.61
CA LYS A 326 -16.54 -5.40 -35.29
C LYS A 326 -16.20 -4.44 -34.15
N VAL A 327 -15.07 -3.74 -34.25
CA VAL A 327 -14.64 -2.76 -33.25
C VAL A 327 -15.66 -1.62 -33.13
N ARG A 328 -16.14 -1.08 -34.27
CA ARG A 328 -17.19 -0.04 -34.27
C ARG A 328 -18.48 -0.52 -33.63
N ASN A 329 -18.92 -1.73 -33.94
CA ASN A 329 -20.15 -2.27 -33.39
C ASN A 329 -20.05 -2.57 -31.88
N ALA A 330 -18.94 -3.13 -31.42
CA ALA A 330 -18.68 -3.32 -29.99
C ALA A 330 -18.62 -1.97 -29.24
N ALA A 331 -17.95 -0.98 -29.82
CA ALA A 331 -17.92 0.38 -29.30
C ALA A 331 -19.31 1.02 -29.19
N LEU A 332 -20.14 0.89 -30.23
CA LEU A 332 -21.52 1.36 -30.26
C LEU A 332 -22.40 0.65 -29.23
N GLU A 333 -22.25 -0.65 -29.08
CA GLU A 333 -22.99 -1.46 -28.11
C GLU A 333 -22.68 -1.01 -26.68
N ILE A 334 -21.40 -0.74 -26.39
CA ILE A 334 -20.97 -0.25 -25.09
C ILE A 334 -21.47 1.18 -24.84
N ASP A 335 -21.38 2.08 -25.82
CA ASP A 335 -21.86 3.47 -25.70
C ASP A 335 -23.39 3.52 -25.49
N ASN A 336 -24.13 2.61 -26.13
CA ASN A 336 -25.58 2.49 -25.96
C ASN A 336 -25.98 1.83 -24.62
N SER A 337 -25.09 1.04 -24.01
CA SER A 337 -25.35 0.34 -22.73
C SER A 337 -25.25 1.23 -21.48
N LYS A 338 -24.79 2.49 -21.62
CA LYS A 338 -24.56 3.44 -20.51
C LYS A 338 -23.77 2.83 -19.34
N GLY A 339 -22.70 2.10 -19.66
CA GLY A 339 -21.75 1.57 -18.67
C GLY A 339 -22.12 0.23 -18.05
N CYS A 340 -23.25 -0.38 -18.41
CA CYS A 340 -23.58 -1.77 -18.08
C CYS A 340 -23.48 -2.63 -19.35
N CYS A 341 -22.26 -2.78 -19.89
CA CYS A 341 -22.02 -3.68 -21.01
C CYS A 341 -21.68 -5.10 -20.53
N ASP A 342 -22.09 -6.10 -21.31
CA ASP A 342 -21.65 -7.47 -21.14
C ASP A 342 -20.12 -7.57 -21.35
N LYS A 343 -19.49 -8.60 -20.77
CA LYS A 343 -18.03 -8.78 -20.78
C LYS A 343 -17.47 -9.00 -22.20
N GLU A 344 -18.28 -9.55 -23.10
CA GLU A 344 -17.92 -9.93 -24.47
C GLU A 344 -17.49 -8.75 -25.36
N PRO A 345 -18.25 -7.63 -25.46
CA PRO A 345 -17.81 -6.43 -26.19
C PRO A 345 -16.46 -5.85 -25.74
N VAL A 346 -16.13 -5.96 -24.45
CA VAL A 346 -14.87 -5.47 -23.88
C VAL A 346 -13.71 -6.39 -24.26
N GLU A 347 -13.87 -7.69 -24.06
CA GLU A 347 -12.88 -8.71 -24.41
C GLU A 347 -12.59 -8.70 -25.92
N LEU A 348 -13.61 -8.47 -26.76
CA LEU A 348 -13.44 -8.31 -28.20
C LEU A 348 -12.59 -7.09 -28.57
N LEU A 349 -12.76 -5.96 -27.86
CA LEU A 349 -11.95 -4.76 -28.10
C LEU A 349 -10.48 -4.97 -27.67
N GLU A 350 -10.25 -5.70 -26.57
CA GLU A 350 -8.92 -6.11 -26.11
C GLU A 350 -8.25 -7.04 -27.13
N GLU A 351 -8.96 -8.07 -27.62
CA GLU A 351 -8.46 -8.99 -28.66
C GLU A 351 -8.10 -8.25 -29.96
N MET A 352 -8.94 -7.31 -30.41
CA MET A 352 -8.67 -6.55 -31.63
C MET A 352 -7.49 -5.58 -31.47
N ALA A 353 -7.29 -5.01 -30.28
CA ALA A 353 -6.11 -4.21 -29.97
C ALA A 353 -4.83 -5.07 -30.07
N VAL A 354 -4.84 -6.27 -29.48
CA VAL A 354 -3.73 -7.24 -29.58
C VAL A 354 -3.45 -7.63 -31.03
N LYS A 355 -4.51 -7.97 -31.80
CA LYS A 355 -4.39 -8.31 -33.22
C LYS A 355 -3.76 -7.18 -34.03
N TRP A 356 -4.21 -5.95 -33.82
CA TRP A 356 -3.67 -4.79 -34.55
C TRP A 356 -2.19 -4.52 -34.24
N VAL A 357 -1.78 -4.62 -32.98
CA VAL A 357 -0.38 -4.44 -32.56
C VAL A 357 0.49 -5.51 -33.22
N SER A 358 0.02 -6.76 -33.28
CA SER A 358 0.76 -7.86 -33.91
C SER A 358 1.01 -7.65 -35.42
N LEU A 359 0.12 -6.91 -36.09
CA LEU A 359 0.21 -6.61 -37.53
C LEU A 359 1.02 -5.33 -37.83
N ASN A 360 1.36 -4.52 -36.83
CA ASN A 360 2.14 -3.28 -36.99
C ASN A 360 3.47 -3.36 -36.25
N SER A 361 4.48 -3.95 -36.89
CA SER A 361 5.82 -4.13 -36.30
C SER A 361 6.70 -2.85 -36.29
N ASN A 362 6.18 -1.71 -36.75
CA ASN A 362 6.92 -0.44 -36.81
C ASN A 362 6.31 0.63 -35.89
N PRO A 363 7.13 1.44 -35.19
CA PRO A 363 6.66 2.47 -34.27
C PRO A 363 5.84 3.55 -35.00
N ILE A 364 4.66 3.84 -34.47
CA ILE A 364 3.75 4.86 -35.01
C ILE A 364 4.21 6.23 -34.55
N LYS A 365 4.59 7.10 -35.50
CA LYS A 365 4.76 8.53 -35.24
C LYS A 365 3.38 9.17 -35.13
N LEU A 366 3.01 9.65 -33.93
CA LEU A 366 1.81 10.46 -33.74
C LEU A 366 1.98 11.80 -34.45
N GLY A 367 1.33 11.95 -35.60
CA GLY A 367 1.37 13.18 -36.39
C GLY A 367 0.48 14.28 -35.78
N ARG A 368 0.93 15.54 -35.89
CA ARG A 368 0.16 16.74 -35.54
C ARG A 368 -1.17 16.79 -36.28
N ALA A 369 -2.28 16.88 -35.54
CA ALA A 369 -3.57 17.31 -36.08
C ALA A 369 -3.90 18.71 -35.57
N SER A 370 -3.80 19.72 -36.44
CA SER A 370 -4.22 21.09 -36.13
C SER A 370 -5.74 21.23 -36.23
N TYR A 371 -6.42 21.62 -35.15
CA TYR A 371 -7.79 22.13 -35.23
C TYR A 371 -7.77 23.65 -35.07
N LYS A 372 -8.31 24.36 -36.06
CA LYS A 372 -8.63 25.78 -35.93
C LYS A 372 -9.77 25.93 -34.92
N ARG A 373 -9.63 26.99 -34.11
CA ARG A 373 -10.40 27.34 -32.90
C ARG A 373 -11.89 27.12 -32.97
#